data_AF-A0AAN9K7P8-F1
#
_entry.id   AF-A0AAN9K7P8-F1
#
_cell.length_a   1.000
_cell.length_b   1.000
_cell.length_c   1.000
_cell.angle_alpha   90.00
_cell.angle_beta   90.00
_cell.angle_gamma   90.00
#
_symmetry.space_group_name_H-M   'P 1'
#
loop_
_entity.id
_entity.type
_entity.pdbx_description
1 polymer ?
#
loop_
_entity_poly.entity_id
_entity_poly.type
_entity_poly.pdbx_seq_one_letter_code
_entity_poly.pdbx_strand_id
1 'polypeptide(L)'
;MDSFYYGSRRRNSPISDRIDRALSQDLRVLRRTGSCFAVRGSTGSVYTVNISRTPSCTCPDNTVPCKHILFVLIKVLGVSPDDASLRRKTIRLSLLQHLATLRSPEPLVGASVTPMLRRNLPISRQKGSNSSKKTKVEIKEGDTCPVCMEELSKEEKLVACRECRNAIHHHCFQTWKINNTMKGKPASCVLCRAKWHGC
;
A
#
# COMPACT_ATOMS: atom_id res chain seq x y z
N MET A 1 -32.17 8.28 43.70
CA MET A 1 -31.46 8.56 42.44
C MET A 1 -30.06 9.00 42.82
N ASP A 2 -29.03 8.19 42.61
CA ASP A 2 -27.64 8.67 42.71
C ASP A 2 -26.68 7.80 41.91
N SER A 3 -26.13 8.42 40.86
CA SER A 3 -24.69 8.57 40.65
C SER A 3 -23.80 7.32 40.52
N PHE A 4 -23.67 6.77 39.30
CA PHE A 4 -22.39 6.15 38.85
C PHE A 4 -22.15 6.33 37.34
N TYR A 5 -21.73 7.55 36.96
CA TYR A 5 -20.89 7.75 35.78
C TYR A 5 -19.49 7.20 36.10
N TYR A 6 -19.19 5.97 35.70
CA TYR A 6 -17.80 5.54 35.51
C TYR A 6 -17.49 5.47 34.03
N GLY A 7 -17.25 6.66 33.46
CA GLY A 7 -16.57 6.79 32.18
C GLY A 7 -15.19 6.14 32.29
N SER A 8 -15.01 5.05 31.55
CA SER A 8 -13.76 4.31 31.48
C SER A 8 -12.65 5.24 30.97
N ARG A 9 -11.80 5.73 31.88
CA ARG A 9 -10.57 6.46 31.54
C ARG A 9 -9.66 5.52 30.78
N ARG A 10 -9.73 5.57 29.44
CA ARG A 10 -8.72 4.99 28.56
C ARG A 10 -7.38 5.61 28.95
N ARG A 11 -6.50 4.82 29.57
CA ARG A 11 -5.11 5.20 29.82
C ARG A 11 -4.46 5.44 28.45
N ASN A 12 -4.37 6.70 28.03
CA ASN A 12 -3.69 7.10 26.81
C ASN A 12 -2.20 6.86 26.97
N SER A 13 -1.75 5.64 26.65
CA SER A 13 -0.32 5.41 26.48
C SER A 13 0.13 6.19 25.23
N PRO A 14 1.32 6.81 25.22
CA PRO A 14 1.81 7.57 24.07
C PRO A 14 1.94 6.73 22.79
N ILE A 15 1.95 5.40 22.91
CA ILE A 15 1.88 4.46 21.77
C ILE A 15 0.45 4.29 21.26
N SER A 16 -0.56 4.30 22.14
CA SER A 16 -1.97 4.16 21.75
C SER A 16 -2.39 5.29 20.80
N ASP A 17 -1.99 6.53 21.09
CA ASP A 17 -2.25 7.69 20.20
C ASP A 17 -1.56 7.54 18.84
N ARG A 18 -0.43 6.84 18.78
CA ARG A 18 0.30 6.61 17.53
C ARG A 18 -0.31 5.49 16.71
N ILE A 19 -0.82 4.46 17.38
CA ILE A 19 -1.60 3.40 16.75
C ILE A 19 -2.86 4.02 16.14
N ASP A 20 -3.56 4.85 16.91
CA ASP A 20 -4.74 5.56 16.43
C ASP A 20 -4.42 6.42 15.20
N ARG A 21 -3.36 7.24 15.25
CA ARG A 21 -2.89 8.03 14.09
C ARG A 21 -2.46 7.18 12.90
N ALA A 22 -1.90 5.99 13.12
CA ALA A 22 -1.55 5.07 12.04
C ALA A 22 -2.80 4.48 11.36
N LEU A 23 -3.90 4.35 12.09
CA LEU A 23 -5.17 3.83 11.61
C LEU A 23 -6.05 4.92 10.96
N SER A 24 -6.13 6.10 11.58
CA SER A 24 -7.05 7.19 11.22
C SER A 24 -6.51 8.11 10.13
N GLN A 25 -5.19 8.30 10.03
CA GLN A 25 -4.61 9.20 9.01
C GLN A 25 -4.46 8.50 7.65
N ASP A 26 -4.59 9.28 6.57
CA ASP A 26 -4.40 8.79 5.20
C ASP A 26 -2.91 8.56 4.90
N LEU A 27 -2.39 7.44 5.39
CA LEU A 27 -1.05 6.93 5.12
C LEU A 27 -1.15 5.87 4.02
N ARG A 28 -0.23 5.90 3.05
CA ARG A 28 -0.22 4.95 1.92
C ARG A 28 1.18 4.44 1.63
N VAL A 29 1.31 3.14 1.36
CA VAL A 29 2.56 2.58 0.85
C VAL A 29 2.66 2.86 -0.66
N LEU A 30 3.74 3.52 -1.08
CA LEU A 30 4.05 3.80 -2.47
C LEU A 30 4.91 2.69 -3.10
N ARG A 31 5.81 2.09 -2.32
CA ARG A 31 6.77 1.09 -2.81
C ARG A 31 7.21 0.14 -1.69
N ARG A 32 7.38 -1.14 -2.00
CA ARG A 32 8.03 -2.14 -1.15
C ARG A 32 9.26 -2.71 -1.85
N THR A 33 10.39 -2.80 -1.16
CA THR A 33 11.62 -3.42 -1.65
C THR A 33 12.22 -4.24 -0.51
N GLY A 34 11.94 -5.54 -0.49
CA GLY A 34 12.29 -6.42 0.62
C GLY A 34 11.61 -5.98 1.93
N SER A 35 12.40 -5.55 2.90
CA SER A 35 11.97 -5.01 4.19
C SER A 35 11.77 -3.48 4.20
N CYS A 36 12.06 -2.79 3.10
CA CYS A 36 11.93 -1.34 2.99
C CYS A 36 10.59 -0.95 2.35
N PHE A 37 9.91 0.03 2.94
CA PHE A 37 8.61 0.55 2.53
C PHE A 37 8.69 2.06 2.38
N ALA A 38 8.32 2.59 1.22
CA ALA A 38 8.11 4.03 1.05
C ALA A 38 6.66 4.35 1.42
N VAL A 39 6.46 5.15 2.46
CA VAL A 39 5.14 5.53 3.00
C VAL A 39 4.91 7.02 2.76
N ARG A 40 3.81 7.37 2.11
CA ARG A 40 3.33 8.74 1.99
C ARG A 40 2.56 9.11 3.26
N GLY A 41 2.96 10.22 3.88
CA GLY A 41 2.27 10.83 5.01
C GLY A 41 1.06 11.66 4.57
N SER A 42 0.24 12.07 5.54
CA SER A 42 -0.95 12.91 5.33
C SER A 42 -0.64 14.26 4.68
N THR A 43 0.55 14.80 4.89
CA THR A 43 1.04 16.06 4.27
C THR A 43 1.59 15.87 2.86
N GLY A 44 1.57 14.63 2.34
CA GLY A 44 2.15 14.29 1.04
C GLY A 44 3.66 14.02 1.04
N SER A 45 4.35 14.24 2.16
CA SER A 45 5.76 13.88 2.33
C SER A 45 5.95 12.37 2.31
N VAL A 46 7.04 11.89 1.71
CA VAL A 46 7.34 10.45 1.61
C VAL A 46 8.45 10.10 2.59
N TYR A 47 8.19 9.09 3.41
CA TYR A 47 9.12 8.56 4.42
C TYR A 47 9.48 7.11 4.10
N THR A 48 10.73 6.74 4.31
CA THR A 48 11.17 5.36 4.15
C THR A 48 11.12 4.67 5.50
N VAL A 49 10.41 3.55 5.58
CA VAL A 49 10.30 2.66 6.74
C VAL A 49 11.08 1.38 6.43
N ASN A 50 12.00 0.98 7.29
CA ASN A 50 12.69 -0.30 7.19
C ASN A 50 12.24 -1.22 8.33
N ILE A 51 11.65 -2.37 7.98
CA ILE A 51 11.20 -3.38 8.93
C ILE A 51 12.30 -4.43 9.12
N SER A 52 13.10 -4.23 10.15
CA SER A 52 14.15 -5.17 10.58
C SER A 52 14.01 -5.49 12.07
N ARG A 53 14.97 -6.19 12.67
CA ARG A 53 15.00 -6.40 14.13
C ARG A 53 14.88 -5.09 14.92
N THR A 54 15.42 -4.01 14.36
CA THR A 54 15.31 -2.63 14.84
C THR A 54 14.64 -1.79 13.74
N PRO A 55 13.30 -1.62 13.77
CA PRO A 55 12.62 -0.87 12.73
C PRO A 55 13.03 0.59 12.75
N SER A 56 13.20 1.18 11.56
CA SER A 56 13.60 2.58 11.42
C SER A 56 12.70 3.32 10.43
N CYS A 57 12.59 4.64 10.59
CA CYS A 57 11.84 5.50 9.70
C CYS A 57 12.55 6.82 9.50
N THR A 58 12.48 7.39 8.29
CA THR A 58 13.07 8.71 7.95
C THR A 58 12.14 9.89 8.27
N CYS A 59 11.09 9.67 9.08
CA CYS A 59 10.20 10.75 9.49
C CYS A 59 10.86 11.65 10.55
N PRO A 60 10.42 12.91 10.68
CA PRO A 60 10.95 13.83 11.71
C PRO A 60 10.60 13.40 13.14
N ASP A 61 9.77 12.36 13.30
CA ASP A 61 9.48 11.76 14.60
C ASP A 61 10.65 10.85 15.04
N ASN A 62 11.41 11.30 16.04
CA ASN A 62 12.56 10.58 16.61
C ASN A 62 12.16 9.40 17.50
N THR A 63 10.87 9.17 17.73
CA THR A 63 10.44 8.07 18.59
C THR A 63 10.07 6.80 17.82
N VAL A 64 10.63 5.68 18.29
CA VAL A 64 10.45 4.36 17.65
C VAL A 64 9.62 3.45 18.57
N PRO A 65 8.53 2.82 18.07
CA PRO A 65 7.99 2.95 16.70
C PRO A 65 7.17 4.24 16.52
N CYS A 66 7.37 4.89 15.36
CA CYS A 66 6.56 6.02 14.93
C CYS A 66 5.27 5.53 14.25
N LYS A 67 4.33 6.44 13.98
CA LYS A 67 3.07 6.09 13.29
C LYS A 67 3.27 5.40 11.93
N HIS A 68 4.35 5.71 11.20
CA HIS A 68 4.63 5.08 9.90
C HIS A 68 5.09 3.63 10.04
N ILE A 69 5.88 3.32 11.07
CA ILE A 69 6.28 1.94 11.39
C ILE A 69 5.05 1.14 11.81
N LEU A 70 4.21 1.71 12.68
CA LEU A 70 2.97 1.08 13.14
C LEU A 70 1.98 0.85 11.98
N PHE A 71 1.86 1.82 11.08
CA PHE A 71 1.05 1.67 9.86
C PHE A 71 1.50 0.47 9.02
N VAL A 72 2.81 0.32 8.80
CA VAL A 72 3.34 -0.84 8.06
C VAL A 72 3.08 -2.14 8.81
N LEU A 73 3.33 -2.19 10.12
CA LEU A 73 3.09 -3.40 10.91
C LEU A 73 1.60 -3.82 10.91
N ILE A 74 0.68 -2.86 11.05
CA ILE A 74 -0.75 -3.16 11.18
C ILE A 74 -1.40 -3.35 9.81
N LYS A 75 -1.36 -2.34 8.93
CA LYS A 75 -2.13 -2.35 7.67
C LYS A 75 -1.45 -3.11 6.54
N VAL A 76 -0.11 -3.19 6.53
CA VAL A 76 0.65 -3.81 5.44
C VAL A 76 1.03 -5.24 5.78
N LEU A 77 1.31 -5.50 7.05
CA LEU A 77 1.82 -6.77 7.55
C LEU A 77 0.81 -7.53 8.43
N GLY A 78 -0.35 -6.95 8.72
CA GLY A 78 -1.47 -7.64 9.38
C GLY A 78 -1.28 -7.90 10.88
N VAL A 79 -0.35 -7.22 11.55
CA VAL A 79 -0.19 -7.33 13.01
C VAL A 79 -1.40 -6.69 13.69
N SER A 80 -1.99 -7.39 14.66
CA SER A 80 -3.13 -6.86 15.43
C SER A 80 -2.74 -5.56 16.14
N PRO A 81 -3.58 -4.50 16.11
CA PRO A 81 -3.33 -3.24 16.83
C PRO A 81 -3.21 -3.43 18.35
N ASP A 82 -3.76 -4.50 18.90
CA ASP A 82 -3.68 -4.84 20.32
C ASP A 82 -2.44 -5.67 20.68
N ASP A 83 -1.62 -6.07 19.70
CA ASP A 83 -0.44 -6.89 19.95
C ASP A 83 0.62 -6.10 20.73
N ALA A 84 1.07 -6.68 21.84
CA ALA A 84 2.17 -6.15 22.65
C ALA A 84 3.49 -6.02 21.86
N SER A 85 3.62 -6.67 20.70
CA SER A 85 4.73 -6.48 19.76
C SER A 85 4.87 -5.06 19.23
N LEU A 86 3.75 -4.34 19.03
CA LEU A 86 3.74 -2.97 18.54
C LEU A 86 4.30 -1.96 19.55
N ARG A 87 4.34 -2.32 20.83
CA ARG A 87 4.85 -1.47 21.91
C ARG A 87 6.37 -1.56 22.08
N ARG A 88 7.01 -2.50 21.37
CA ARG A 88 8.44 -2.80 21.54
C ARG A 88 9.28 -2.07 20.50
N LYS A 89 10.46 -1.62 20.93
CA LYS A 89 11.48 -1.02 20.05
C LYS A 89 12.12 -2.04 19.10
N THR A 90 12.01 -3.32 19.41
CA THR A 90 12.58 -4.42 18.64
C THR A 90 11.51 -5.42 18.24
N ILE A 91 11.62 -5.89 17.00
CA ILE A 91 10.73 -6.91 16.45
C ILE A 91 11.33 -8.28 16.77
N ARG A 92 10.53 -9.21 17.33
CA ARG A 92 10.98 -10.58 17.61
C ARG A 92 11.36 -11.27 16.30
N LEU A 93 12.40 -12.11 16.36
CA LEU A 93 12.83 -12.90 15.21
C LEU A 93 11.71 -13.82 14.70
N SER A 94 10.87 -14.37 15.58
CA SER A 94 9.69 -15.15 15.21
C SER A 94 8.65 -14.33 14.45
N LEU A 95 8.46 -13.06 14.81
CA LEU A 95 7.60 -12.15 14.06
C LEU A 95 8.23 -11.84 12.70
N LEU A 96 9.54 -11.55 12.63
CA LEU A 96 10.23 -11.36 11.34
C LEU A 96 10.15 -12.60 10.43
N GLN A 97 10.25 -13.80 10.99
CA GLN A 97 10.08 -15.06 10.26
C GLN A 97 8.65 -15.20 9.75
N HIS A 98 7.64 -14.91 10.59
CA HIS A 98 6.24 -14.91 10.18
C HIS A 98 5.98 -13.89 9.05
N LEU A 99 6.52 -12.67 9.18
CA LEU A 99 6.45 -11.62 8.16
C LEU A 99 7.19 -12.00 6.86
N ALA A 100 8.28 -12.76 6.98
CA ALA A 100 9.02 -13.29 5.84
C ALA A 100 8.31 -14.47 5.16
N THR A 101 7.45 -15.22 5.87
CA THR A 101 6.61 -16.27 5.27
C THR A 101 5.40 -15.71 4.53
N LEU A 102 4.98 -14.48 4.79
CA LEU A 102 4.02 -13.72 3.96
C LEU A 102 4.62 -13.31 2.59
N ARG A 103 5.73 -13.92 2.18
CA ARG A 103 6.44 -13.67 0.93
C ARG A 103 5.90 -14.58 -0.18
N SER A 104 4.76 -14.16 -0.74
CA SER A 104 4.56 -14.16 -2.19
C SER A 104 4.27 -12.72 -2.61
N PRO A 105 4.58 -12.30 -3.86
CA PRO A 105 4.16 -11.01 -4.39
C PRO A 105 2.65 -11.06 -4.70
N GLU A 106 1.83 -11.17 -3.67
CA GLU A 106 0.40 -10.91 -3.77
C GLU A 106 0.18 -9.40 -3.54
N PRO A 107 -0.51 -8.71 -4.45
CA PRO A 107 -0.94 -7.35 -4.21
C PRO A 107 -1.86 -7.36 -2.98
N LEU A 108 -1.69 -6.41 -2.07
CA LEU A 108 -2.62 -6.17 -0.97
C LEU A 108 -3.97 -5.72 -1.53
N VAL A 109 -4.75 -6.69 -2.03
CA VAL A 109 -6.20 -6.64 -2.08
C VAL A 109 -6.64 -6.86 -0.65
N GLY A 110 -7.39 -5.89 -0.10
CA GLY A 110 -7.97 -6.02 1.22
C GLY A 110 -8.85 -7.27 1.31
N ALA A 111 -8.65 -8.06 2.35
CA ALA A 111 -9.61 -9.05 2.84
C ALA A 111 -9.21 -9.33 4.30
N SER A 112 -10.02 -8.95 5.30
CA SER A 112 -11.12 -9.79 5.79
C SER A 112 -10.85 -11.27 5.57
N VAL A 113 -10.36 -11.87 6.65
CA VAL A 113 -10.15 -13.30 6.85
C VAL A 113 -11.32 -14.17 6.38
N THR A 114 -11.01 -15.22 5.63
CA THR A 114 -11.32 -16.63 5.95
C THR A 114 -10.63 -17.55 4.93
N PRO A 115 -9.79 -18.53 5.34
CA PRO A 115 -9.25 -19.53 4.44
C PRO A 115 -10.07 -20.81 4.56
N MET A 116 -10.80 -21.18 3.50
CA MET A 116 -11.29 -22.55 3.33
C MET A 116 -10.77 -23.14 2.02
N LEU A 117 -9.92 -24.14 2.22
CA LEU A 117 -9.61 -25.30 1.39
C LEU A 117 -9.01 -25.10 -0.01
N ARG A 118 -7.69 -25.31 -0.06
CA ARG A 118 -6.94 -25.72 -1.25
C ARG A 118 -7.46 -27.04 -1.81
N ARG A 119 -7.61 -27.13 -3.15
CA ARG A 119 -7.41 -28.39 -3.87
C ARG A 119 -6.66 -28.13 -5.19
N ASN A 120 -5.60 -28.91 -5.37
CA ASN A 120 -4.69 -29.01 -6.52
C ASN A 120 -5.49 -29.28 -7.82
N LEU A 121 -5.13 -28.78 -9.03
CA LEU A 121 -4.09 -29.26 -9.96
C LEU A 121 -4.58 -28.85 -11.41
N PRO A 122 -3.89 -29.13 -12.54
CA PRO A 122 -2.58 -28.71 -13.04
C PRO A 122 -2.63 -27.74 -14.25
N ILE A 123 -1.41 -27.27 -14.59
CA ILE A 123 -0.95 -26.64 -15.83
C ILE A 123 -1.43 -27.37 -17.10
N SER A 124 -1.91 -26.62 -18.09
CA SER A 124 -1.79 -27.01 -19.50
C SER A 124 -1.30 -25.83 -20.34
N ARG A 125 -0.10 -26.02 -20.90
CA ARG A 125 0.50 -25.17 -21.93
C ARG A 125 -0.22 -25.43 -23.25
N GLN A 126 -0.67 -24.39 -23.95
CA GLN A 126 -0.82 -24.45 -25.40
C GLN A 126 -0.34 -23.15 -26.07
N LYS A 127 0.52 -23.35 -27.09
CA LYS A 127 1.01 -22.39 -28.08
C LYS A 127 -0.14 -21.86 -28.93
N GLY A 128 -0.06 -20.61 -29.40
CA GLY A 128 -0.87 -20.14 -30.52
C GLY A 128 -0.96 -18.63 -30.71
N SER A 129 -0.27 -18.15 -31.75
CA SER A 129 -0.57 -17.02 -32.65
C SER A 129 -0.95 -15.62 -32.12
N ASN A 130 -0.07 -14.68 -32.50
CA ASN A 130 -0.29 -13.29 -32.91
C ASN A 130 -1.73 -12.75 -32.88
N SER A 131 -2.03 -11.86 -31.94
CA SER A 131 -3.06 -10.83 -32.00
C SER A 131 -2.86 -9.89 -30.82
N SER A 132 -2.79 -8.59 -31.09
CA SER A 132 -2.59 -7.50 -30.13
C SER A 132 -3.61 -7.58 -28.99
N LYS A 133 -3.25 -8.29 -27.90
CA LYS A 133 -4.08 -8.40 -26.70
C LYS A 133 -4.14 -7.03 -26.05
N LYS A 134 -5.23 -6.30 -26.32
CA LYS A 134 -5.69 -5.19 -25.48
C LYS A 134 -5.77 -5.73 -24.06
N THR A 135 -4.82 -5.35 -23.22
CA THR A 135 -4.87 -5.65 -21.79
C THR A 135 -6.14 -5.02 -21.26
N LYS A 136 -7.17 -5.84 -21.02
CA LYS A 136 -8.44 -5.38 -20.49
C LYS A 136 -8.14 -4.78 -19.12
N VAL A 137 -8.30 -3.47 -18.99
CA VAL A 137 -8.09 -2.77 -17.73
C VAL A 137 -9.24 -3.19 -16.82
N GLU A 138 -8.93 -3.92 -15.75
CA GLU A 138 -9.92 -4.27 -14.72
C GLU A 138 -10.10 -3.05 -13.80
N ILE A 139 -11.28 -2.43 -13.87
CA ILE A 139 -11.68 -1.26 -13.06
C ILE A 139 -12.80 -1.73 -12.14
N LYS A 140 -12.68 -1.42 -10.85
CA LYS A 140 -13.71 -1.66 -9.85
C LYS A 140 -14.60 -0.41 -9.72
N GLU A 141 -15.85 -0.60 -9.32
CA GLU A 141 -16.74 0.52 -8.96
C GLU A 141 -16.10 1.35 -7.84
N GLY A 142 -16.00 2.67 -8.04
CA GLY A 142 -15.32 3.59 -7.12
C GLY A 142 -13.81 3.78 -7.34
N ASP A 143 -13.20 3.19 -8.38
CA ASP A 143 -11.81 3.51 -8.73
C ASP A 143 -11.73 4.97 -9.25
N THR A 144 -10.78 5.75 -8.73
CA THR A 144 -10.60 7.17 -9.10
C THR A 144 -9.25 7.42 -9.78
N CYS A 145 -9.25 8.34 -10.74
CA CYS A 145 -8.05 8.79 -11.41
C CYS A 145 -7.17 9.59 -10.44
N PRO A 146 -5.93 9.18 -10.14
CA PRO A 146 -5.02 9.90 -9.23
C PRO A 146 -4.50 11.23 -9.79
N VAL A 147 -4.83 11.57 -11.05
CA VAL A 147 -4.41 12.82 -11.70
C VAL A 147 -5.49 13.88 -11.61
N CYS A 148 -6.74 13.57 -11.96
CA CYS A 148 -7.87 14.52 -11.91
C CYS A 148 -8.83 14.30 -10.73
N MET A 149 -8.68 13.20 -9.98
CA MET A 149 -9.54 12.81 -8.85
C MET A 149 -10.99 12.47 -9.21
N GLU A 150 -11.29 12.29 -10.50
CA GLU A 150 -12.61 11.86 -11.00
C GLU A 150 -12.71 10.33 -11.05
N GLU A 151 -13.93 9.81 -11.01
CA GLU A 151 -14.20 8.36 -11.09
C GLU A 151 -13.88 7.80 -12.48
N LEU A 152 -13.31 6.60 -12.53
CA LEU A 152 -12.94 5.93 -13.76
C LEU A 152 -14.15 5.16 -14.32
N SER A 153 -14.60 5.51 -15.52
CA SER A 153 -15.67 4.77 -16.22
C SER A 153 -15.10 3.80 -17.26
N LYS A 154 -15.79 2.66 -17.46
CA LYS A 154 -15.49 1.70 -18.54
C LYS A 154 -15.76 2.27 -19.95
N GLU A 155 -16.54 3.35 -20.03
CA GLU A 155 -16.88 4.04 -21.27
C GLU A 155 -15.74 4.95 -21.75
N GLU A 156 -14.81 5.29 -20.86
CA GLU A 156 -13.71 6.19 -21.15
C GLU A 156 -12.44 5.45 -21.59
N LYS A 157 -11.56 6.17 -22.29
CA LYS A 157 -10.24 5.63 -22.66
C LYS A 157 -9.33 5.61 -21.44
N LEU A 158 -9.05 4.42 -20.95
CA LEU A 158 -8.20 4.20 -19.79
C LEU A 158 -6.87 3.54 -20.17
N VAL A 159 -5.82 3.90 -19.44
CA VAL A 159 -4.53 3.25 -19.52
C VAL A 159 -4.11 2.78 -18.15
N ALA A 160 -3.53 1.59 -18.07
CA ALA A 160 -3.04 1.02 -16.83
C ALA A 160 -1.52 0.87 -16.84
N CYS A 161 -0.90 1.07 -15.68
CA CYS A 161 0.50 0.75 -15.50
C CYS A 161 0.70 -0.77 -15.55
N ARG A 162 1.70 -1.27 -16.30
CA ARG A 162 2.01 -2.71 -16.35
C ARG A 162 2.53 -3.27 -15.02
N GLU A 163 3.19 -2.44 -14.22
CA GLU A 163 3.79 -2.86 -12.95
C GLU A 163 2.78 -2.83 -11.80
N CYS A 164 2.18 -1.65 -11.53
CA CYS A 164 1.27 -1.49 -10.39
C CYS A 164 -0.21 -1.66 -10.75
N ARG A 165 -0.55 -1.93 -12.01
CA ARG A 165 -1.91 -2.16 -12.53
C ARG A 165 -2.92 -1.04 -12.33
N ASN A 166 -2.52 0.09 -11.74
CA ASN A 166 -3.41 1.23 -11.55
C ASN A 166 -3.80 1.86 -12.89
N ALA A 167 -5.10 2.07 -13.05
CA ALA A 167 -5.70 2.73 -14.19
C ALA A 167 -5.77 4.25 -13.98
N ILE A 168 -5.59 5.01 -15.07
CA ILE A 168 -5.80 6.46 -15.16
C ILE A 168 -6.45 6.79 -16.51
N HIS A 169 -7.10 7.95 -16.63
CA HIS A 169 -7.56 8.44 -17.93
C HIS A 169 -6.40 8.56 -18.92
N HIS A 170 -6.64 8.17 -20.17
CA HIS A 170 -5.66 8.30 -21.24
C HIS A 170 -5.21 9.76 -21.42
N HIS A 171 -6.15 10.72 -21.37
CA HIS A 171 -5.80 12.14 -21.46
C HIS A 171 -4.93 12.59 -20.28
N CYS A 172 -5.27 12.20 -19.05
CA CYS A 172 -4.44 12.45 -17.87
C CYS A 172 -3.02 11.88 -18.01
N PHE A 173 -2.90 10.68 -18.59
CA PHE A 173 -1.60 10.08 -18.89
C PHE A 173 -0.82 10.90 -19.93
N GLN A 174 -1.47 11.35 -21.01
CA GLN A 174 -0.82 12.16 -22.04
C GLN A 174 -0.26 13.46 -21.47
N THR A 175 -1.05 14.19 -20.67
CA THR A 175 -0.61 15.41 -20.00
C THR A 175 0.58 15.15 -19.09
N TRP A 176 0.54 14.07 -18.31
CA TRP A 176 1.65 13.65 -17.46
C TRP A 176 2.91 13.29 -18.27
N LYS A 177 2.75 12.57 -19.38
CA LYS A 177 3.83 12.19 -20.30
C LYS A 177 4.50 13.43 -20.87
N ILE A 178 3.72 14.39 -21.39
CA ILE A 178 4.24 15.65 -21.94
C ILE A 178 5.04 16.41 -20.87
N ASN A 179 4.48 16.57 -19.67
CA ASN A 179 5.14 17.28 -18.57
C ASN A 179 6.47 16.63 -18.14
N ASN A 180 6.57 15.30 -18.21
CA ASN A 180 7.83 14.61 -17.95
C ASN A 180 8.84 14.82 -19.08
N THR A 181 8.42 14.69 -20.34
CA THR A 181 9.28 14.89 -21.50
C THR A 181 9.84 16.31 -21.56
N MET A 182 9.01 17.33 -21.26
CA MET A 182 9.46 18.73 -21.17
C MET A 182 10.54 18.95 -20.09
N LYS A 183 10.58 18.08 -19.07
CA LYS A 183 11.59 18.08 -18.01
C LYS A 183 12.76 17.14 -18.30
N GLY A 184 12.88 16.64 -19.54
CA GLY A 184 13.91 15.68 -19.96
C GLY A 184 13.78 14.29 -19.33
N LYS A 185 12.62 13.94 -18.78
CA LYS A 185 12.37 12.66 -18.11
C LYS A 185 11.54 11.72 -18.99
N PRO A 186 11.81 10.40 -18.94
CA PRO A 186 10.99 9.44 -19.67
C PRO A 186 9.57 9.34 -19.09
N ALA A 187 8.63 8.90 -19.93
CA ALA A 187 7.27 8.58 -19.49
C ALA A 187 7.30 7.54 -18.35
N SER A 188 6.66 7.87 -17.23
CA SER A 188 6.70 7.05 -16.02
C SER A 188 5.35 7.04 -15.30
N CYS A 189 5.06 5.97 -14.55
CA CYS A 189 3.84 5.85 -13.78
C CYS A 189 3.68 6.97 -12.75
N VAL A 190 2.51 7.60 -12.69
CA VAL A 190 2.20 8.66 -11.71
C VAL A 190 2.28 8.15 -10.26
N LEU A 191 2.05 6.84 -10.05
CA LEU A 191 2.08 6.21 -8.73
C LEU A 191 3.41 5.54 -8.43
N CYS A 192 3.80 4.54 -9.24
CA CYS A 192 4.98 3.72 -8.95
C CYS A 192 6.26 4.19 -9.66
N ARG A 193 6.19 5.21 -10.53
CA ARG A 193 7.29 5.73 -11.37
C ARG A 193 7.98 4.72 -12.28
N ALA A 194 7.44 3.50 -12.40
CA ALA A 194 7.90 2.54 -13.39
C ALA A 194 7.86 3.17 -14.79
N LYS A 195 8.88 2.88 -15.60
CA LYS A 195 8.94 3.34 -16.98
C LYS A 195 7.71 2.81 -17.72
N TRP A 196 7.03 3.69 -18.46
CA TRP A 196 5.91 3.24 -19.28
C TRP A 196 6.43 2.54 -20.53
N HIS A 197 6.05 1.28 -20.71
CA HIS A 197 6.44 0.45 -21.85
C HIS A 197 5.26 0.35 -22.82
N GLY A 198 5.41 0.92 -24.01
CA GLY A 198 4.41 0.90 -25.08
C GLY A 198 3.58 2.19 -25.14
N CYS A 199 3.69 2.88 -26.28
CA CYS A 199 2.64 3.73 -26.82
C CYS A 199 1.74 2.84 -27.69
#